data_AF-R4KKU2-F1
#
_entry.id   AF-R4KKU2-F1
#
_cell.length_a   1.000
_cell.length_b   1.000
_cell.length_c   1.000
_cell.angle_alpha   90.00
_cell.angle_beta   90.00
_cell.angle_gamma   90.00
#
_symmetry.space_group_name_H-M   'P 1'
#
loop_
_entity.id
_entity.type
_entity.pdbx_description
1 polymer ?
#
loop_
_entity_poly.entity_id
_entity_poly.type
_entity_poly.pdbx_seq_one_letter_code
_entity_poly.pdbx_strand_id
1 'polypeptide(L)'
;MRLTKLILLLAALLLLLPGTALAEPQEQLFLRQVSVGSFDVWQHTDGRWQDTDHDGKPDPYGLTNKTLEPEVFTLPQTQYTSGFTVTRVEIEYDFTLTDEGLKNAGRSESWDYFNKKYLTKLPNNYKAEKTGEDLAQGEVTVQKTLDLTPELLDLKDPAIREELGMSDQDFSDLAQGWRWYTPVLINWYGVPKDKEEKEFEYGLVVCGVLPNGPDSSATPGGDPWLVEFGGYNEPVEIWIWDMYMDKLPDFSRSSEEVRKVKPLYILKLKPGETKTCEIPAKDDKYNVGYYMAMWKLDK
;
A
#
# COMPACT_ATOMS: atom_id res chain seq x y z
N MET A 1 -12.15 -43.24 -42.02
CA MET A 1 -12.90 -43.26 -40.74
C MET A 1 -12.04 -43.32 -39.48
N ARG A 2 -10.82 -43.91 -39.47
CA ARG A 2 -10.00 -44.02 -38.24
C ARG A 2 -9.29 -42.69 -37.85
N LEU A 3 -8.88 -41.89 -38.82
CA LEU A 3 -8.18 -40.61 -38.57
C LEU A 3 -9.09 -39.53 -37.98
N THR A 4 -10.33 -39.41 -38.48
CA THR A 4 -11.31 -38.42 -38.02
C THR A 4 -11.71 -38.64 -36.55
N LYS A 5 -11.83 -39.90 -36.12
CA LYS A 5 -12.12 -40.26 -34.73
C LYS A 5 -10.94 -39.95 -33.80
N LEU A 6 -9.70 -40.11 -34.29
CA LEU A 6 -8.49 -39.78 -33.52
C LEU A 6 -8.36 -38.26 -33.30
N ILE A 7 -8.65 -37.46 -34.33
CA ILE A 7 -8.62 -35.98 -34.24
C ILE A 7 -9.68 -35.48 -33.27
N LEU A 8 -10.90 -36.02 -33.32
CA LEU A 8 -11.98 -35.68 -32.38
C LEU A 8 -11.63 -36.07 -30.93
N LEU A 9 -10.99 -37.22 -30.72
CA LEU A 9 -10.53 -37.64 -29.40
C LEU A 9 -9.43 -36.72 -28.86
N LEU A 10 -8.48 -36.31 -29.70
CA LEU A 10 -7.42 -35.36 -29.31
C LEU A 10 -7.98 -33.97 -28.98
N ALA A 11 -8.93 -33.46 -29.77
CA ALA A 11 -9.61 -32.20 -29.49
C ALA A 11 -10.41 -32.26 -28.18
N ALA A 12 -11.09 -33.39 -27.91
CA ALA A 12 -11.80 -33.60 -26.65
C ALA A 12 -10.84 -33.71 -25.45
N LEU A 13 -9.66 -34.35 -25.61
CA LEU A 13 -8.65 -34.40 -24.55
C LEU A 13 -8.02 -33.02 -24.26
N LEU A 14 -7.83 -32.18 -25.30
CA LEU A 14 -7.35 -30.80 -25.13
C LEU A 14 -8.36 -29.91 -24.41
N LEU A 15 -9.66 -30.15 -24.58
CA LEU A 15 -10.74 -29.48 -23.84
C LEU A 15 -10.92 -30.00 -22.41
N LEU A 16 -10.36 -31.17 -22.09
CA LEU A 16 -10.37 -31.77 -20.75
C LEU A 16 -9.10 -31.48 -19.96
N LEU A 17 -8.12 -30.78 -20.54
CA LEU A 17 -7.03 -30.23 -19.76
C LEU A 17 -7.65 -29.20 -18.81
N PRO A 18 -7.51 -29.35 -17.48
CA PRO A 18 -7.95 -28.33 -16.55
C PRO A 18 -7.27 -27.05 -16.99
N GLY A 19 -8.06 -26.04 -17.33
CA GLY A 19 -7.54 -24.74 -17.74
C GLY A 19 -6.57 -24.33 -16.67
N THR A 20 -5.27 -24.45 -16.96
CA THR A 20 -4.24 -23.82 -16.16
C THR A 20 -4.66 -22.38 -16.15
N ALA A 21 -5.10 -21.88 -14.99
CA ALA A 21 -5.46 -20.49 -14.81
C ALA A 21 -4.24 -19.70 -15.28
N LEU A 22 -4.29 -19.25 -16.54
CA LEU A 22 -3.28 -18.39 -17.10
C LEU A 22 -3.44 -17.12 -16.28
N ALA A 23 -2.42 -16.82 -15.48
CA ALA A 23 -2.32 -15.55 -14.78
C ALA A 23 -2.79 -14.45 -15.74
N GLU A 24 -3.69 -13.57 -15.27
CA GLU A 24 -4.16 -12.49 -16.13
C GLU A 24 -2.93 -11.77 -16.70
N PRO A 25 -2.92 -11.38 -18.00
CA PRO A 25 -1.70 -10.93 -18.70
C PRO A 25 -0.96 -9.73 -18.08
N GLN A 26 -1.50 -9.15 -17.00
CA GLN A 26 -1.00 -7.98 -16.28
C GLN A 26 -0.84 -8.21 -14.77
N GLU A 27 -1.02 -9.44 -14.27
CA GLU A 27 -0.80 -9.74 -12.86
C GLU A 27 0.67 -9.53 -12.49
N GLN A 28 0.92 -8.77 -11.42
CA GLN A 28 2.25 -8.54 -10.89
C GLN A 28 2.28 -8.59 -9.36
N LEU A 29 3.44 -8.96 -8.82
CA LEU A 29 3.73 -8.82 -7.39
C LEU A 29 3.80 -7.33 -7.06
N PHE A 30 2.85 -6.82 -6.28
CA PHE A 30 2.81 -5.40 -5.90
C PHE A 30 3.18 -5.17 -4.44
N LEU A 31 3.06 -6.19 -3.59
CA LEU A 31 3.49 -6.11 -2.19
C LEU A 31 4.08 -7.43 -1.72
N ARG A 32 5.18 -7.30 -0.98
CA ARG A 32 5.75 -8.36 -0.16
C ARG A 32 5.63 -7.96 1.30
N GLN A 33 5.33 -8.89 2.20
CA GLN A 33 5.25 -8.64 3.63
C GLN A 33 5.91 -9.79 4.38
N VAL A 34 6.83 -9.47 5.28
CA VAL A 34 7.37 -10.44 6.23
C VAL A 34 6.67 -10.26 7.57
N SER A 35 5.99 -11.31 8.03
CA SER A 35 5.51 -11.41 9.42
C SER A 35 6.40 -12.35 10.21
N VAL A 36 6.71 -12.00 11.46
CA VAL A 36 7.46 -12.85 12.39
C VAL A 36 6.64 -13.03 13.65
N GLY A 37 5.87 -14.12 13.69
CA GLY A 37 5.21 -14.55 14.91
C GLY A 37 6.17 -15.26 15.86
N SER A 38 5.74 -15.48 17.10
CA SER A 38 6.40 -16.35 18.05
C SER A 38 5.39 -17.28 18.73
N PHE A 39 5.83 -18.47 19.09
CA PHE A 39 5.08 -19.40 19.92
C PHE A 39 5.91 -19.72 21.16
N ASP A 40 5.32 -19.54 22.33
CA ASP A 40 5.99 -19.73 23.61
C ASP A 40 5.33 -20.87 24.37
N VAL A 41 6.11 -21.76 24.98
CA VAL A 41 5.54 -22.74 25.91
C VAL A 41 6.12 -22.56 27.29
N TRP A 42 5.30 -22.89 28.28
CA TRP A 42 5.58 -22.61 29.68
C TRP A 42 5.32 -23.85 30.53
N GLN A 43 6.27 -24.16 31.40
CA GLN A 43 6.12 -25.14 32.46
C GLN A 43 6.14 -24.45 33.82
N HIS A 44 5.10 -24.67 34.61
CA HIS A 44 5.01 -24.22 35.99
C HIS A 44 5.93 -25.03 36.92
N THR A 45 6.14 -24.51 38.13
CA THR A 45 6.97 -25.14 39.19
C THR A 45 6.50 -26.52 39.63
N ASP A 46 5.20 -26.78 39.52
CA ASP A 46 4.57 -28.06 39.84
C ASP A 46 4.72 -29.08 38.70
N GLY A 47 5.41 -28.72 37.61
CA GLY A 47 5.64 -29.55 36.43
C GLY A 47 4.51 -29.51 35.40
N ARG A 48 3.43 -28.76 35.65
CA ARG A 48 2.31 -28.61 34.73
C ARG A 48 2.67 -27.70 33.56
N TRP A 49 2.34 -28.13 32.35
CA TRP A 49 2.48 -27.35 31.13
C TRP A 49 1.26 -26.46 30.92
N GLN A 50 1.49 -25.26 30.38
CA GLN A 50 0.44 -24.36 29.92
C GLN A 50 -0.10 -24.80 28.57
N ASP A 51 -1.39 -24.55 28.35
CA ASP A 51 -2.04 -24.54 27.04
C ASP A 51 -1.93 -23.10 26.51
N THR A 52 -0.92 -22.85 25.67
CA THR A 52 -0.57 -21.49 25.22
C THR A 52 -1.54 -21.00 24.15
N ASP A 53 -1.94 -21.85 23.22
CA ASP A 53 -2.89 -21.47 22.15
C ASP A 53 -4.36 -21.67 22.53
N HIS A 54 -4.64 -22.15 23.74
CA HIS A 54 -5.98 -22.37 24.27
C HIS A 54 -6.77 -23.44 23.48
N ASP A 55 -6.09 -24.44 22.94
CA ASP A 55 -6.70 -25.56 22.20
C ASP A 55 -7.32 -26.65 23.13
N GLY A 56 -7.20 -26.45 24.44
CA GLY A 56 -7.67 -27.35 25.49
C GLY A 56 -6.64 -28.40 25.92
N LYS A 57 -5.42 -28.38 25.38
CA LYS A 57 -4.35 -29.33 25.69
C LYS A 57 -3.07 -28.57 26.09
N PRO A 58 -2.35 -29.04 27.12
CA PRO A 58 -1.05 -28.48 27.42
C PRO A 58 -0.06 -28.65 26.27
N ASP A 59 0.87 -27.71 26.15
CA ASP A 59 1.93 -27.68 25.13
C ASP A 59 3.30 -28.05 25.72
N PRO A 60 3.57 -29.35 25.96
CA PRO A 60 4.86 -29.75 26.49
C PRO A 60 5.98 -29.59 25.47
N TYR A 61 7.16 -29.18 25.94
CA TYR A 61 8.39 -29.33 25.17
C TYR A 61 8.53 -30.77 24.66
N GLY A 62 8.91 -30.96 23.40
CA GLY A 62 8.94 -32.28 22.79
C GLY A 62 7.70 -32.65 21.99
N LEU A 63 6.60 -31.88 22.08
CA LEU A 63 5.39 -32.15 21.29
C LEU A 63 5.69 -32.03 19.79
N THR A 64 5.28 -33.02 19.01
CA THR A 64 5.48 -33.04 17.56
C THR A 64 4.17 -32.80 16.82
N ASN A 65 4.27 -32.25 15.61
CA ASN A 65 3.13 -31.93 14.74
C ASN A 65 2.07 -31.07 15.45
N LYS A 66 2.50 -30.13 16.29
CA LYS A 66 1.58 -29.14 16.88
C LYS A 66 1.08 -28.24 15.75
N THR A 67 -0.23 -28.20 15.58
CA THR A 67 -0.90 -27.27 14.68
C THR A 67 -1.39 -26.09 15.51
N LEU A 68 -0.95 -24.89 15.16
CA LEU A 68 -1.39 -23.67 15.81
C LEU A 68 -2.74 -23.21 15.25
N GLU A 69 -3.45 -22.43 16.05
CA GLU A 69 -4.65 -21.71 15.59
C GLU A 69 -4.33 -20.89 14.32
N PRO A 70 -5.22 -20.90 13.30
CA PRO A 70 -4.99 -20.15 12.07
C PRO A 70 -4.85 -18.64 12.32
N GLU A 71 -3.83 -18.04 11.72
CA GLU A 71 -3.56 -16.60 11.79
C GLU A 71 -4.08 -15.91 10.51
N VAL A 72 -4.83 -14.83 10.68
CA VAL A 72 -5.33 -14.02 9.56
C VAL A 72 -4.39 -12.85 9.32
N PHE A 73 -3.84 -12.75 8.11
CA PHE A 73 -3.06 -11.61 7.67
C PHE A 73 -3.87 -10.73 6.73
N THR A 74 -3.82 -9.43 6.98
CA THR A 74 -4.56 -8.43 6.21
C THR A 74 -3.61 -7.57 5.40
N LEU A 75 -3.98 -7.29 4.15
CA LEU A 75 -3.30 -6.35 3.27
C LEU A 75 -3.35 -4.94 3.89
N PRO A 76 -2.22 -4.19 3.94
CA PRO A 76 -2.21 -2.81 4.43
C PRO A 76 -3.07 -1.91 3.53
N GLN A 77 -4.23 -1.50 4.05
CA GLN A 77 -5.36 -0.92 3.29
C GLN A 77 -5.10 0.45 2.63
N THR A 78 -4.01 1.16 2.90
CA THR A 78 -3.95 2.60 2.58
C THR A 78 -3.33 2.96 1.23
N GLN A 79 -2.47 2.13 0.64
CA GLN A 79 -1.76 2.49 -0.60
C GLN A 79 -1.88 1.47 -1.73
N TYR A 80 -2.26 0.23 -1.43
CA TYR A 80 -2.26 -0.85 -2.42
C TYR A 80 -3.65 -1.14 -2.98
N THR A 81 -4.68 -1.12 -2.13
CA THR A 81 -6.07 -1.38 -2.53
C THR A 81 -6.64 -0.30 -3.46
N SER A 82 -6.06 0.90 -3.46
CA SER A 82 -6.42 1.98 -4.40
C SER A 82 -5.75 1.83 -5.77
N GLY A 83 -4.56 1.24 -5.84
CA GLY A 83 -3.79 1.09 -7.07
C GLY A 83 -3.92 -0.26 -7.77
N PHE A 84 -4.35 -1.30 -7.04
CA PHE A 84 -4.40 -2.68 -7.54
C PHE A 84 -5.73 -3.35 -7.19
N THR A 85 -6.18 -4.21 -8.10
CA THR A 85 -7.18 -5.25 -7.82
C THR A 85 -6.41 -6.50 -7.44
N VAL A 86 -6.58 -6.98 -6.22
CA VAL A 86 -5.88 -8.18 -5.71
C VAL A 86 -6.43 -9.41 -6.43
N THR A 87 -5.54 -10.23 -6.98
CA THR A 87 -5.90 -11.42 -7.77
C THR A 87 -5.39 -12.71 -7.16
N ARG A 88 -4.31 -12.63 -6.37
CA ARG A 88 -3.68 -13.81 -5.77
C ARG A 88 -2.84 -13.43 -4.56
N VAL A 89 -2.78 -14.32 -3.58
CA VAL A 89 -1.87 -14.24 -2.44
C VAL A 89 -1.14 -15.56 -2.26
N GLU A 90 0.17 -15.48 -2.03
CA GLU A 90 1.04 -16.63 -1.78
C GLU A 90 1.75 -16.50 -0.43
N ILE A 91 2.01 -17.67 0.16
CA ILE A 91 2.61 -17.83 1.47
C ILE A 91 3.84 -18.70 1.33
N GLU A 92 4.98 -18.22 1.85
CA GLU A 92 6.23 -18.95 1.91
C GLU A 92 6.78 -18.89 3.34
N TYR A 93 7.41 -19.97 3.80
CA TYR A 93 8.07 -20.00 5.11
C TYR A 93 9.55 -20.38 5.02
N ASP A 94 9.94 -21.06 3.94
CA ASP A 94 11.33 -21.28 3.55
C ASP A 94 11.65 -20.32 2.41
N PHE A 95 12.07 -19.11 2.76
CA PHE A 95 12.31 -18.04 1.81
C PHE A 95 13.69 -17.42 2.00
N THR A 96 14.23 -16.88 0.90
CA THR A 96 15.46 -16.08 0.92
C THR A 96 15.23 -14.76 0.20
N LEU A 97 15.64 -13.65 0.82
CA LEU A 97 15.55 -12.32 0.23
C LEU A 97 16.92 -11.65 0.14
N THR A 98 17.01 -10.62 -0.70
CA THR A 98 18.09 -9.63 -0.62
C THR A 98 17.78 -8.59 0.45
N ASP A 99 18.76 -7.78 0.86
CA ASP A 99 18.53 -6.64 1.75
C ASP A 99 17.41 -5.71 1.22
N GLU A 100 17.44 -5.41 -0.08
CA GLU A 100 16.40 -4.60 -0.73
C GLU A 100 15.04 -5.31 -0.70
N GLY A 101 15.00 -6.62 -0.97
CA GLY A 101 13.78 -7.41 -0.92
C GLY A 101 13.17 -7.45 0.49
N LEU A 102 14.01 -7.56 1.52
CA LEU A 102 13.61 -7.51 2.93
C LEU A 102 13.10 -6.11 3.33
N LYS A 103 13.76 -5.06 2.84
CA LYS A 103 13.32 -3.68 3.05
C LYS A 103 11.95 -3.40 2.40
N ASN A 104 11.77 -3.85 1.17
CA ASN A 104 10.50 -3.78 0.46
C ASN A 104 9.40 -4.62 1.16
N ALA A 105 9.79 -5.61 1.97
CA ALA A 105 8.88 -6.40 2.80
C ALA A 105 8.52 -5.76 4.16
N GLY A 106 8.93 -4.51 4.40
CA GLY A 106 8.58 -3.75 5.60
C GLY A 106 9.55 -3.92 6.79
N ARG A 107 10.74 -4.46 6.56
CA ARG A 107 11.79 -4.63 7.57
C ARG A 107 12.91 -3.61 7.38
N SER A 108 13.72 -3.37 8.41
CA SER A 108 14.75 -2.31 8.39
C SER A 108 16.18 -2.82 8.60
N GLU A 109 16.30 -4.02 9.16
CA GLU A 109 17.56 -4.74 9.36
C GLU A 109 18.11 -5.33 8.04
N SER A 110 19.36 -5.78 8.07
CA SER A 110 19.95 -6.54 6.96
C SER A 110 19.39 -7.97 6.91
N TRP A 111 19.44 -8.56 5.72
CA TRP A 111 19.09 -9.95 5.49
C TRP A 111 19.91 -10.89 6.35
N ASP A 112 21.23 -10.69 6.45
CA ASP A 112 22.09 -11.55 7.27
C ASP A 112 21.67 -11.54 8.75
N TYR A 113 21.31 -10.37 9.28
CA TYR A 113 20.81 -10.25 10.65
C TYR A 113 19.46 -10.93 10.80
N PHE A 114 18.52 -10.67 9.88
CA PHE A 114 17.19 -11.28 9.88
C PHE A 114 17.26 -12.81 9.79
N ASN A 115 18.02 -13.34 8.83
CA ASN A 115 18.21 -14.76 8.59
C ASN A 115 18.79 -15.45 9.84
N LYS A 116 19.88 -14.89 10.40
CA LYS A 116 20.52 -15.41 11.62
C LYS A 116 19.61 -15.37 12.83
N LYS A 117 18.72 -14.38 12.92
CA LYS A 117 17.84 -14.20 14.08
C LYS A 117 16.60 -15.09 14.00
N TYR A 118 15.97 -15.21 12.84
CA TYR A 118 14.62 -15.79 12.69
C TYR A 118 14.55 -17.05 11.83
N LEU A 119 15.38 -17.19 10.79
CA LEU A 119 15.27 -18.29 9.82
C LEU A 119 16.25 -19.44 10.10
N THR A 120 17.42 -19.17 10.67
CA THR A 120 18.32 -20.24 11.14
C THR A 120 17.84 -20.87 12.46
N LYS A 121 16.79 -20.31 13.06
CA LYS A 121 16.16 -20.77 14.30
C LYS A 121 14.67 -21.06 14.03
N LEU A 122 14.40 -21.93 13.06
CA LEU A 122 13.05 -22.44 12.82
C LEU A 122 12.83 -23.74 13.63
N PRO A 123 11.60 -24.00 14.11
CA PRO A 123 11.29 -25.28 14.73
C PRO A 123 11.44 -26.43 13.73
N ASN A 124 11.70 -27.64 14.23
CA ASN A 124 11.67 -28.83 13.39
C ASN A 124 10.27 -29.00 12.75
N ASN A 125 10.25 -29.51 11.52
CA ASN A 125 9.02 -29.72 10.75
C ASN A 125 8.13 -28.48 10.62
N TYR A 126 8.71 -27.28 10.73
CA TYR A 126 7.96 -26.04 10.53
C TYR A 126 7.36 -25.98 9.13
N LYS A 127 6.06 -25.68 9.08
CA LYS A 127 5.30 -25.42 7.86
C LYS A 127 4.33 -24.29 8.12
N ALA A 128 4.12 -23.46 7.10
CA ALA A 128 3.03 -22.51 7.04
C ALA A 128 2.27 -22.75 5.73
N GLU A 129 0.96 -22.98 5.83
CA GLU A 129 0.12 -23.30 4.68
C GLU A 129 -1.08 -22.34 4.63
N LYS A 130 -1.41 -21.89 3.42
CA LYS A 130 -2.62 -21.10 3.19
C LYS A 130 -3.85 -22.01 3.30
N THR A 131 -4.74 -21.72 4.25
CA THR A 131 -5.97 -22.49 4.49
C THR A 131 -7.25 -21.76 4.09
N GLY A 132 -7.15 -20.45 3.82
CA GLY A 132 -8.25 -19.63 3.31
C GLY A 132 -7.77 -18.28 2.79
N GLU A 133 -8.60 -17.61 1.99
CA GLU A 133 -8.36 -16.24 1.52
C GLU A 133 -9.68 -15.53 1.23
N ASP A 134 -9.70 -14.22 1.46
CA ASP A 134 -10.73 -13.28 0.99
C ASP A 134 -10.02 -12.12 0.27
N LEU A 135 -9.79 -12.29 -1.03
CA LEU A 135 -9.05 -11.32 -1.84
C LEU A 135 -9.78 -9.96 -1.95
N ALA A 136 -11.10 -9.94 -1.77
CA ALA A 136 -11.88 -8.70 -1.80
C ALA A 136 -11.65 -7.85 -0.55
N GLN A 137 -11.48 -8.50 0.61
CA GLN A 137 -11.07 -7.85 1.85
C GLN A 137 -9.54 -7.71 1.98
N GLY A 138 -8.77 -8.40 1.13
CA GLY A 138 -7.33 -8.46 1.20
C GLY A 138 -6.86 -9.29 2.39
N GLU A 139 -7.49 -10.42 2.63
CA GLU A 139 -7.18 -11.31 3.76
C GLU A 139 -6.66 -12.67 3.29
N VAL A 140 -5.71 -13.21 4.06
CA VAL A 140 -5.21 -14.59 3.88
C VAL A 140 -5.11 -15.26 5.25
N THR A 141 -5.66 -16.47 5.36
CA THR A 141 -5.59 -17.29 6.57
C THR A 141 -4.48 -18.32 6.41
N VAL A 142 -3.59 -18.38 7.40
CA VAL A 142 -2.41 -19.25 7.41
C VAL A 142 -2.45 -20.14 8.63
N GLN A 143 -2.35 -21.45 8.41
CA GLN A 143 -2.16 -22.43 9.47
C GLN A 143 -0.69 -22.82 9.56
N LYS A 144 -0.17 -22.87 10.79
CA LYS A 144 1.22 -23.22 11.07
C LYS A 144 1.27 -24.58 11.74
N THR A 145 2.22 -25.41 11.34
CA THR A 145 2.53 -26.68 12.00
C THR A 145 4.00 -26.72 12.34
N LEU A 146 4.35 -27.20 13.53
CA LEU A 146 5.71 -27.28 14.02
C LEU A 146 5.88 -28.39 15.06
N ASP A 147 7.13 -28.79 15.26
CA ASP A 147 7.53 -29.50 16.47
C ASP A 147 8.06 -28.49 17.49
N LEU A 148 7.74 -28.71 18.76
CA LEU A 148 8.30 -27.97 19.89
C LEU A 148 9.68 -28.53 20.27
N THR A 149 10.51 -28.75 19.24
CA THR A 149 11.92 -29.20 19.30
C THR A 149 12.71 -28.71 18.07
N PRO A 150 14.05 -28.56 18.17
CA PRO A 150 14.80 -28.50 19.43
C PRO A 150 14.45 -27.23 20.21
N GLU A 151 15.06 -27.06 21.37
CA GLU A 151 15.05 -25.78 22.07
C GLU A 151 15.76 -24.74 21.20
N LEU A 152 15.09 -23.64 20.89
CA LEU A 152 15.67 -22.56 20.08
C LEU A 152 16.07 -21.35 20.92
N LEU A 153 15.26 -21.01 21.92
CA LEU A 153 15.48 -19.91 22.84
C LEU A 153 15.02 -20.34 24.25
N ASP A 154 15.97 -20.55 25.15
CA ASP A 154 15.69 -20.79 26.58
C ASP A 154 15.28 -19.47 27.24
N LEU A 155 14.03 -19.36 27.70
CA LEU A 155 13.57 -18.16 28.40
C LEU A 155 14.08 -18.10 29.85
N LYS A 156 14.68 -19.17 30.40
CA LYS A 156 15.40 -19.09 31.67
C LYS A 156 16.71 -18.34 31.55
N ASP A 157 17.34 -18.33 30.37
CA ASP A 157 18.59 -17.61 30.16
C ASP A 157 18.32 -16.09 30.20
N PRO A 158 18.86 -15.35 31.19
CA PRO A 158 18.65 -13.91 31.30
C PRO A 158 19.17 -13.15 30.07
N ALA A 159 20.21 -13.65 29.39
CA ALA A 159 20.75 -13.01 28.19
C ALA A 159 19.76 -13.11 27.01
N ILE A 160 19.04 -14.23 26.90
CA ILE A 160 17.97 -14.39 25.90
C ILE A 160 16.80 -13.49 26.24
N ARG A 161 16.40 -13.40 27.52
CA ARG A 161 15.33 -12.47 27.96
C ARG A 161 15.67 -11.01 27.67
N GLU A 162 16.90 -10.61 27.96
CA GLU A 162 17.40 -9.26 27.65
C GLU A 162 17.37 -8.99 26.13
N GLU A 163 17.79 -9.94 25.29
CA GLU A 163 17.72 -9.81 23.83
C GLU A 163 16.27 -9.64 23.33
N LEU A 164 15.32 -10.30 23.99
CA LEU A 164 13.89 -10.22 23.69
C LEU A 164 13.22 -8.97 24.28
N GLY A 165 13.93 -8.17 25.06
CA GLY A 165 13.37 -7.01 25.77
C GLY A 165 12.39 -7.39 26.90
N MET A 166 12.49 -8.63 27.41
CA MET A 166 11.68 -9.11 28.52
C MET A 166 12.27 -8.62 29.84
N SER A 167 11.40 -8.13 30.72
CA SER A 167 11.73 -7.77 32.10
C SER A 167 11.47 -8.93 33.06
N ASP A 168 11.93 -8.81 34.31
CA ASP A 168 11.61 -9.78 35.37
C ASP A 168 10.12 -9.80 35.75
N GLN A 169 9.31 -8.85 35.26
CA GLN A 169 7.85 -8.90 35.41
C GLN A 169 7.20 -9.83 34.37
N ASP A 170 7.86 -10.03 33.23
CA ASP A 170 7.37 -10.86 32.12
C ASP A 170 7.73 -12.34 32.30
N PHE A 171 8.62 -12.65 33.24
CA PHE A 171 9.12 -14.01 33.50
C PHE A 171 9.27 -14.28 35.00
N SER A 172 8.65 -15.36 35.48
CA SER A 172 8.94 -15.85 36.82
C SER A 172 10.18 -16.74 36.78
N ASP A 173 11.19 -16.46 37.62
CA ASP A 173 12.40 -17.29 37.78
C ASP A 173 12.12 -18.78 38.07
N LEU A 174 10.89 -19.06 38.50
CA LEU A 174 10.42 -20.39 38.86
C LEU A 174 9.79 -21.16 37.68
N ALA A 175 9.48 -20.50 36.57
CA ALA A 175 8.94 -21.13 35.35
C ALA A 175 10.07 -21.62 34.43
N GLN A 176 9.80 -22.66 33.64
CA GLN A 176 10.59 -22.96 32.44
C GLN A 176 9.81 -22.46 31.23
N GLY A 177 10.52 -21.91 30.25
CA GLY A 177 9.86 -21.41 29.06
C GLY A 177 10.77 -21.49 27.84
N TRP A 178 10.17 -21.71 26.68
CA TRP A 178 10.86 -21.77 25.40
C TRP A 178 10.11 -20.99 24.35
N ARG A 179 10.83 -20.34 23.44
CA ARG A 179 10.26 -19.58 22.31
C ARG A 179 10.73 -20.12 20.97
N TRP A 180 9.80 -20.26 20.04
CA TRP A 180 10.06 -20.52 18.61
C TRP A 180 9.55 -19.35 17.77
N TYR A 181 10.31 -18.94 16.76
CA TYR A 181 9.83 -17.99 15.76
C TYR A 181 9.08 -18.71 14.65
N THR A 182 7.99 -18.10 14.19
CA THR A 182 7.16 -18.61 13.09
C THR A 182 7.07 -17.54 11.98
N PRO A 183 8.19 -17.27 11.28
CA PRO A 183 8.21 -16.29 10.20
C PRO A 183 7.43 -16.79 8.99
N VAL A 184 6.80 -15.87 8.30
CA VAL A 184 6.03 -16.10 7.07
C VAL A 184 6.25 -14.93 6.13
N LEU A 185 6.52 -15.24 4.86
CA LEU A 185 6.54 -14.31 3.74
C LEU A 185 5.20 -14.37 3.02
N ILE A 186 4.59 -13.21 2.83
CA ILE A 186 3.30 -13.04 2.18
C ILE A 186 3.53 -12.22 0.91
N ASN A 187 3.24 -12.81 -0.23
CA ASN A 187 3.38 -12.19 -1.54
C ASN A 187 1.98 -11.88 -2.09
N TRP A 188 1.67 -10.61 -2.31
CA TRP A 188 0.39 -10.14 -2.83
C TRP A 188 0.53 -9.76 -4.30
N TYR A 189 -0.31 -10.36 -5.13
CA TYR A 189 -0.37 -10.18 -6.56
C TYR A 189 -1.68 -9.53 -6.96
N GLY A 190 -1.62 -8.72 -8.01
CA GLY A 190 -2.77 -8.01 -8.52
C GLY A 190 -2.51 -7.37 -9.86
N VAL A 191 -3.60 -6.93 -10.47
CA VAL A 191 -3.58 -6.16 -11.71
C VAL A 191 -3.72 -4.68 -11.33
N PRO A 192 -2.89 -3.78 -11.89
CA PRO A 192 -3.10 -2.35 -11.71
C PRO A 192 -4.54 -2.00 -12.05
N LYS A 193 -5.22 -1.27 -11.16
CA LYS A 193 -6.46 -0.64 -11.56
C LYS A 193 -6.09 0.34 -12.66
N ASP A 194 -6.79 0.29 -13.79
CA ASP A 194 -6.76 1.38 -14.74
C ASP A 194 -6.96 2.63 -13.91
N LYS A 195 -5.92 3.48 -13.86
CA LYS A 195 -6.13 4.82 -13.34
C LYS A 195 -7.21 5.33 -14.28
N GLU A 196 -8.43 5.51 -13.79
CA GLU A 196 -9.27 6.55 -14.36
C GLU A 196 -8.36 7.77 -14.30
N GLU A 197 -7.71 8.06 -15.44
CA GLU A 197 -7.17 9.37 -15.68
C GLU A 197 -8.39 10.24 -15.46
N LYS A 198 -8.49 10.83 -14.27
CA LYS A 198 -9.29 12.02 -14.11
C LYS A 198 -8.63 12.98 -15.07
N GLU A 199 -9.11 12.99 -16.32
CA GLU A 199 -8.75 13.98 -17.32
C GLU A 199 -9.06 15.31 -16.65
N PHE A 200 -8.01 15.94 -16.16
CA PHE A 200 -8.07 17.33 -15.79
C PHE A 200 -8.16 18.06 -17.12
N GLU A 201 -9.33 18.60 -17.45
CA GLU A 201 -9.40 19.59 -18.51
C GLU A 201 -8.68 20.85 -18.01
N TYR A 202 -7.44 21.01 -18.47
CA TYR A 202 -6.71 22.26 -18.29
C TYR A 202 -7.15 23.21 -19.40
N GLY A 203 -7.88 24.27 -19.06
CA GLY A 203 -8.04 25.40 -19.97
C GLY A 203 -7.17 26.56 -19.52
N LEU A 204 -6.31 27.04 -20.42
CA LEU A 204 -5.61 28.30 -20.22
C LEU A 204 -6.58 29.45 -20.55
N VAL A 205 -7.05 30.16 -19.53
CA VAL A 205 -7.73 31.44 -19.75
C VAL A 205 -6.68 32.55 -19.79
N VAL A 206 -6.26 32.95 -20.99
CA VAL A 206 -5.43 34.16 -21.16
C VAL A 206 -6.36 35.37 -21.13
N CYS A 207 -6.42 36.08 -20.01
CA CYS A 207 -7.03 37.41 -19.98
C CYS A 207 -6.03 38.43 -20.53
N GLY A 208 -6.00 38.60 -21.85
CA GLY A 208 -5.16 39.62 -22.52
C GLY A 208 -5.99 40.83 -22.93
N VAL A 209 -5.60 42.03 -22.50
CA VAL A 209 -6.08 43.28 -23.10
C VAL A 209 -5.11 43.66 -24.21
N LEU A 210 -5.62 43.79 -25.43
CA LEU A 210 -4.88 44.45 -26.52
C LEU A 210 -4.61 45.89 -26.07
N PRO A 211 -3.37 46.41 -26.17
CA PRO A 211 -3.10 47.79 -25.84
C PRO A 211 -4.07 48.67 -26.65
N ASN A 212 -4.89 49.45 -25.94
CA ASN A 212 -5.67 50.49 -26.57
C ASN A 212 -4.73 51.30 -27.46
N GLY A 213 -5.16 51.55 -28.70
CA GLY A 213 -4.40 52.33 -29.68
C GLY A 213 -3.92 53.67 -29.11
N PRO A 214 -2.96 54.33 -29.79
CA PRO A 214 -2.09 55.38 -29.25
C PRO A 214 -2.74 56.65 -28.64
N ASP A 215 -4.06 56.73 -28.52
CA ASP A 215 -4.79 57.92 -28.06
C ASP A 215 -5.66 57.71 -26.79
N SER A 216 -5.52 56.61 -26.03
CA SER A 216 -6.23 56.51 -24.74
C SER A 216 -5.43 57.16 -23.62
N SER A 217 -5.77 58.39 -23.26
CA SER A 217 -5.37 59.00 -21.98
C SER A 217 -6.12 58.35 -20.82
N ALA A 218 -5.77 57.09 -20.51
CA ALA A 218 -6.17 56.46 -19.27
C ALA A 218 -5.39 57.09 -18.13
N THR A 219 -6.10 57.74 -17.22
CA THR A 219 -5.53 58.22 -15.96
C THR A 219 -4.96 57.04 -15.16
N PRO A 220 -3.72 57.12 -14.63
CA PRO A 220 -3.19 56.12 -13.73
C PRO A 220 -4.02 56.15 -12.44
N GLY A 221 -4.93 55.19 -12.34
CA GLY A 221 -6.02 55.16 -11.38
C GLY A 221 -6.71 53.80 -11.37
N GLY A 222 -5.94 52.74 -11.17
CA GLY A 222 -6.16 51.71 -10.14
C GLY A 222 -7.51 51.01 -9.96
N ASP A 223 -8.40 50.94 -10.94
CA ASP A 223 -9.61 50.11 -10.79
C ASP A 223 -9.26 48.61 -10.90
N PRO A 224 -9.79 47.75 -10.01
CA PRO A 224 -9.57 46.30 -10.07
C PRO A 224 -10.22 45.69 -11.31
N TRP A 225 -9.57 44.67 -11.88
CA TRP A 225 -10.09 43.94 -13.04
C TRP A 225 -11.17 42.95 -12.59
N LEU A 226 -12.33 42.96 -13.25
CA LEU A 226 -13.41 42.00 -12.98
C LEU A 226 -13.34 40.85 -14.00
N VAL A 227 -12.99 39.64 -13.52
CA VAL A 227 -13.06 38.41 -14.33
C VAL A 227 -14.23 37.58 -13.85
N GLU A 228 -15.14 37.26 -14.77
CA GLU A 228 -16.32 36.44 -14.51
C GLU A 228 -16.04 34.98 -14.83
N PHE A 229 -16.23 34.10 -13.84
CA PHE A 229 -16.14 32.65 -13.97
C PHE A 229 -17.51 32.05 -13.69
N GLY A 230 -18.07 31.28 -14.62
CA GLY A 230 -19.39 30.67 -14.42
C GLY A 230 -19.85 29.78 -15.56
N GLY A 231 -21.05 29.22 -15.42
CA GLY A 231 -21.68 28.38 -16.44
C GLY A 231 -21.26 26.90 -16.44
N TYR A 232 -20.59 26.43 -15.37
CA TYR A 232 -20.19 25.03 -15.22
C TYR A 232 -21.36 24.16 -14.77
N ASN A 233 -21.50 22.96 -15.35
CA ASN A 233 -22.55 22.00 -14.98
C ASN A 233 -22.19 21.13 -13.77
N GLU A 234 -20.95 21.22 -13.30
CA GLU A 234 -20.40 20.46 -12.17
C GLU A 234 -19.72 21.42 -11.18
N PRO A 235 -19.48 21.01 -9.92
CA PRO A 235 -18.67 21.78 -9.00
C PRO A 235 -17.24 21.94 -9.52
N VAL A 236 -16.72 23.16 -9.45
CA VAL A 236 -15.40 23.50 -9.99
C VAL A 236 -14.55 24.23 -8.95
N GLU A 237 -13.29 23.83 -8.80
CA GLU A 237 -12.28 24.59 -8.05
C GLU A 237 -11.30 25.25 -9.01
N ILE A 238 -11.30 26.58 -9.10
CA ILE A 238 -10.44 27.38 -9.98
C ILE A 238 -9.24 27.93 -9.19
N TRP A 239 -8.04 27.73 -9.69
CA TRP A 239 -6.78 28.18 -9.11
C TRP A 239 -6.16 29.23 -10.01
N ILE A 240 -5.85 30.42 -9.48
CA ILE A 240 -5.35 31.55 -10.27
C ILE A 240 -3.92 31.90 -9.86
N TRP A 241 -3.00 31.95 -10.82
CA TRP A 241 -1.61 32.40 -10.63
C TRP A 241 -1.31 33.66 -11.47
N ASP A 242 -0.36 34.47 -10.98
CA ASP A 242 0.22 35.62 -11.68
C ASP A 242 1.39 35.09 -12.51
N MET A 243 1.33 35.29 -13.83
CA MET A 243 2.34 34.78 -14.75
C MET A 243 3.71 35.43 -14.57
N TYR A 244 3.79 36.53 -13.81
CA TYR A 244 5.05 37.19 -13.46
C TYR A 244 5.65 36.67 -12.15
N MET A 245 5.08 35.62 -11.54
CA MET A 245 5.77 34.93 -10.44
C MET A 245 6.92 34.08 -10.97
N ASP A 246 8.07 34.15 -10.31
CA ASP A 246 9.26 33.34 -10.61
C ASP A 246 9.03 31.81 -10.56
N LYS A 247 7.86 31.39 -10.06
CA LYS A 247 7.49 29.98 -9.83
C LYS A 247 6.08 29.72 -10.33
N LEU A 248 5.92 29.60 -11.65
CA LEU A 248 4.72 28.99 -12.20
C LEU A 248 4.72 27.47 -11.95
N PRO A 249 3.54 26.85 -11.74
CA PRO A 249 3.44 25.40 -11.69
C PRO A 249 3.87 24.79 -13.03
N ASP A 250 4.53 23.64 -12.97
CA ASP A 250 4.79 22.80 -14.15
C ASP A 250 3.54 21.95 -14.41
N PHE A 251 2.70 22.38 -15.36
CA PHE A 251 1.41 21.73 -15.66
C PHE A 251 1.56 20.40 -16.39
N SER A 252 2.78 20.00 -16.77
CA SER A 252 3.04 18.64 -17.25
C SER A 252 3.08 17.62 -16.11
N ARG A 253 3.05 18.08 -14.86
CA ARG A 253 3.13 17.24 -13.65
C ARG A 253 1.78 16.88 -13.08
N SER A 254 1.80 15.96 -12.11
CA SER A 254 0.60 15.55 -11.38
C SER A 254 -0.07 16.72 -10.65
N SER A 255 -1.38 16.64 -10.45
CA SER A 255 -2.14 17.67 -9.72
C SER A 255 -1.61 17.93 -8.31
N GLU A 256 -1.07 16.91 -7.63
CA GLU A 256 -0.47 17.05 -6.31
C GLU A 256 0.81 17.89 -6.34
N GLU A 257 1.62 17.76 -7.40
CA GLU A 257 2.82 18.57 -7.58
C GLU A 257 2.46 20.01 -7.95
N VAL A 258 1.47 20.23 -8.80
CA VAL A 258 0.94 21.56 -9.14
C VAL A 258 0.46 22.29 -7.87
N ARG A 259 -0.23 21.59 -6.96
CA ARG A 259 -0.73 22.12 -5.68
C ARG A 259 0.36 22.61 -4.73
N LYS A 260 1.62 22.21 -4.92
CA LYS A 260 2.74 22.72 -4.12
C LYS A 260 3.07 24.17 -4.44
N VAL A 261 2.62 24.69 -5.59
CA VAL A 261 2.78 26.09 -5.97
C VAL A 261 1.57 26.89 -5.50
N LYS A 262 1.78 27.76 -4.51
CA LYS A 262 0.71 28.55 -3.90
C LYS A 262 0.04 29.50 -4.93
N PRO A 263 -1.26 29.34 -5.22
CA PRO A 263 -1.99 30.27 -6.09
C PRO A 263 -2.25 31.60 -5.36
N LEU A 264 -2.58 32.64 -6.13
CA LEU A 264 -3.10 33.90 -5.58
C LEU A 264 -4.53 33.75 -5.10
N TYR A 265 -5.35 33.05 -5.89
CA TYR A 265 -6.76 32.84 -5.59
C TYR A 265 -7.14 31.38 -5.79
N ILE A 266 -8.05 30.91 -4.95
CA ILE A 266 -8.75 29.63 -5.11
C ILE A 266 -10.24 29.96 -5.04
N LEU A 267 -10.95 29.76 -6.15
CA LEU A 267 -12.40 29.97 -6.25
C LEU A 267 -13.08 28.61 -6.30
N LYS A 268 -14.08 28.41 -5.44
CA LYS A 268 -14.96 27.24 -5.49
C LYS A 268 -16.31 27.66 -6.05
N LEU A 269 -16.72 27.07 -7.16
CA LEU A 269 -17.98 27.31 -7.85
C LEU A 269 -18.87 26.09 -7.75
N LYS A 270 -20.15 26.30 -7.41
CA LYS A 270 -21.21 25.29 -7.54
C LYS A 270 -21.71 25.22 -8.99
N PRO A 271 -22.40 24.13 -9.37
CA PRO A 271 -23.07 24.06 -10.68
C PRO A 271 -23.98 25.26 -10.92
N GLY A 272 -23.84 25.90 -12.08
CA GLY A 272 -24.59 27.09 -12.49
C GLY A 272 -24.23 28.37 -11.74
N GLU A 273 -23.24 28.36 -10.85
CA GLU A 273 -22.78 29.54 -10.13
C GLU A 273 -21.84 30.37 -11.01
N THR A 274 -22.01 31.69 -10.94
CA THR A 274 -21.09 32.68 -11.50
C THR A 274 -20.44 33.44 -10.36
N LYS A 275 -19.11 33.57 -10.37
CA LYS A 275 -18.38 34.49 -9.49
C LYS A 275 -17.52 35.44 -10.31
N THR A 276 -17.50 36.68 -9.86
CA THR A 276 -16.57 37.68 -10.34
C THR A 276 -15.42 37.80 -9.34
N CYS A 277 -14.18 37.74 -9.83
CA CYS A 277 -12.99 38.00 -9.03
C CYS A 277 -12.42 39.36 -9.40
N GLU A 278 -12.20 40.21 -8.40
CA GLU A 278 -11.41 41.42 -8.53
C GLU A 278 -9.92 41.05 -8.48
N ILE A 279 -9.23 41.26 -9.59
CA ILE A 279 -7.80 41.05 -9.68
C ILE A 279 -7.11 42.42 -9.58
N PRO A 280 -6.24 42.65 -8.58
CA PRO A 280 -5.59 43.95 -8.41
C PRO A 280 -4.70 44.25 -9.60
N ALA A 281 -4.88 45.45 -10.19
CA ALA A 281 -3.96 45.96 -11.19
C ALA A 281 -2.56 46.08 -10.57
N LYS A 282 -1.58 45.44 -11.18
CA LYS A 282 -0.20 45.43 -10.67
C LYS A 282 0.68 46.21 -11.64
N ASP A 283 1.14 47.37 -11.14
CA ASP A 283 2.20 48.20 -11.70
C ASP A 283 1.85 49.04 -12.95
N ASP A 284 1.99 50.37 -12.83
CA ASP A 284 1.67 51.39 -13.85
C ASP A 284 2.58 51.31 -15.10
N LYS A 285 3.54 50.38 -15.11
CA LYS A 285 4.60 50.27 -16.10
C LYS A 285 4.27 49.32 -17.25
N TYR A 286 3.36 48.37 -17.03
CA TYR A 286 2.92 47.40 -18.02
C TYR A 286 1.39 47.30 -17.94
N ASN A 287 0.68 47.90 -18.89
CA ASN A 287 -0.79 47.87 -19.00
C ASN A 287 -1.37 46.47 -19.30
N VAL A 288 -0.68 45.38 -18.94
CA VAL A 288 -1.08 44.00 -19.22
C VAL A 288 -0.74 43.12 -18.01
N GLY A 289 -1.76 42.65 -17.31
CA GLY A 289 -1.63 41.53 -16.38
C GLY A 289 -1.94 40.24 -17.12
N TYR A 290 -1.06 39.23 -17.03
CA TYR A 290 -1.36 37.89 -17.50
C TYR A 290 -1.67 37.01 -16.30
N TYR A 291 -2.89 36.51 -16.24
CA TYR A 291 -3.33 35.57 -15.23
C TYR A 291 -3.61 34.23 -15.88
N MET A 292 -3.30 33.17 -15.16
CA MET A 292 -3.56 31.80 -15.59
C MET A 292 -4.48 31.17 -14.57
N ALA A 293 -5.65 30.73 -15.04
CA ALA A 293 -6.59 29.95 -14.25
C ALA A 293 -6.45 28.47 -14.63
N MET A 294 -6.39 27.58 -13.63
CA MET A 294 -6.70 26.16 -13.81
C MET A 294 -8.03 25.86 -13.14
N TRP A 295 -8.69 24.79 -13.56
CA TRP A 295 -9.82 24.30 -12.80
C TRP A 295 -9.83 22.78 -12.62
N LYS A 296 -10.46 22.32 -11.54
CA LYS A 296 -10.74 20.91 -11.28
C LYS A 296 -12.23 20.66 -11.35
N LEU A 297 -12.64 19.70 -12.18
CA LEU A 297 -13.97 19.10 -12.13
C LEU A 297 -13.95 17.97 -11.11
N ASP A 298 -14.72 18.09 -10.03
CA ASP A 298 -14.95 16.98 -9.12
C ASP A 298 -16.00 16.04 -9.74
N LYS A 299 -15.53 15.12 -10.60
CA LYS A 299 -16.28 13.90 -10.95
C LYS A 299 -16.21 12.90 -9.81
#